data_AF-A0ABD3WTU4-F1
#
_entry.id   AF-A0ABD3WTU4-F1
#
_cell.length_a   1.000
_cell.length_b   1.000
_cell.length_c   1.000
_cell.angle_alpha   90.00
_cell.angle_beta   90.00
_cell.angle_gamma   90.00
#
_symmetry.space_group_name_H-M   'P 1'
#
loop_
_entity.id
_entity.type
_entity.pdbx_description
1 polymer ?
#
loop_
_entity_poly.entity_id
_entity_poly.type
_entity_poly.pdbx_seq_one_letter_code
_entity_poly.pdbx_strand_id
1 'polypeptide(L)'
;MASMMNSMASGMNYMMGKMTDSMNCAADVMMLKSCQTNVSSNIVQPVSVTTTRTQMPPDTSKTSTAFQAEPVSTTTQKTPLKVYPCNKYQSINIVAHESSIVNKRAGSCSRQDRNNPDALVIRLCTAPNVTTWIKGAKVLDYCDRIPLFSAVATFVNDHHYTGGYSGIFAGCLRNGFKIILQTCQNAPSVIHITLDTMNNVDYNTDPVNYYILNW
;
A
#
# COMPACT_ATOMS: atom_id res chain seq x y z
N MET A 1 39.93 -45.21 -2.52
CA MET A 1 39.10 -46.44 -2.64
C MET A 1 38.03 -46.33 -1.57
N ALA A 2 36.73 -46.13 -1.79
CA ALA A 2 35.82 -46.42 -2.90
C ALA A 2 34.80 -45.25 -3.05
N SER A 3 34.52 -44.77 -4.28
CA SER A 3 33.35 -45.10 -5.13
C SER A 3 32.05 -44.45 -4.64
N MET A 4 31.63 -43.29 -5.17
CA MET A 4 30.93 -43.03 -6.45
C MET A 4 29.41 -43.29 -6.44
N MET A 5 28.70 -42.21 -6.80
CA MET A 5 27.49 -42.12 -7.64
C MET A 5 26.14 -42.68 -7.15
N ASN A 6 25.12 -41.81 -7.15
CA ASN A 6 23.89 -42.12 -7.88
C ASN A 6 23.18 -40.85 -8.37
N SER A 7 22.87 -40.86 -9.66
CA SER A 7 22.24 -39.84 -10.48
C SER A 7 21.23 -40.52 -11.41
N MET A 8 20.16 -39.79 -11.74
CA MET A 8 19.22 -39.97 -12.86
C MET A 8 18.04 -40.93 -12.74
N ALA A 9 16.83 -40.36 -12.88
CA ALA A 9 15.82 -40.66 -13.92
C ALA A 9 14.58 -39.76 -13.62
N SER A 10 14.27 -38.69 -14.36
CA SER A 10 13.72 -38.61 -15.73
C SER A 10 12.49 -39.48 -15.96
N GLY A 11 11.32 -38.85 -15.97
CA GLY A 11 10.04 -39.42 -16.37
C GLY A 11 9.20 -38.37 -17.09
N MET A 12 9.30 -38.34 -18.42
CA MET A 12 8.38 -37.66 -19.32
C MET A 12 7.28 -38.65 -19.74
N ASN A 13 6.00 -38.24 -19.67
CA ASN A 13 4.85 -38.81 -20.39
C ASN A 13 3.87 -37.64 -20.61
N TYR A 14 3.71 -37.06 -21.80
CA TYR A 14 2.88 -37.44 -22.98
C TYR A 14 1.34 -37.34 -22.80
N MET A 15 0.75 -36.55 -23.72
CA MET A 15 -0.63 -36.51 -24.25
C MET A 15 -1.72 -35.57 -23.67
N MET A 16 -1.99 -34.53 -24.47
CA MET A 16 -3.30 -34.14 -25.04
C MET A 16 -4.58 -34.60 -24.33
N GLY A 17 -5.30 -33.63 -23.78
CA GLY A 17 -6.72 -33.72 -23.40
C GLY A 17 -7.48 -32.52 -23.96
N LYS A 18 -8.55 -32.80 -24.70
CA LYS A 18 -9.34 -31.94 -25.58
C LYS A 18 -10.00 -30.71 -24.91
N MET A 19 -10.14 -29.68 -25.75
CA MET A 19 -11.13 -28.61 -25.64
C MET A 19 -12.56 -29.17 -25.58
N THR A 20 -13.33 -28.69 -24.62
CA THR A 20 -14.78 -28.46 -24.77
C THR A 20 -15.12 -27.17 -24.04
N ASP A 21 -15.53 -26.17 -24.80
CA ASP A 21 -16.16 -24.96 -24.31
C ASP A 21 -17.50 -25.28 -23.64
N SER A 22 -17.73 -24.72 -22.46
CA SER A 22 -19.08 -24.46 -21.96
C SER A 22 -19.05 -23.21 -21.08
N MET A 23 -19.68 -22.16 -21.61
CA MET A 23 -20.00 -20.92 -20.93
C MET A 23 -20.92 -21.19 -19.74
N ASN A 24 -20.57 -20.65 -18.57
CA ASN A 24 -21.44 -20.01 -17.57
C ASN A 24 -20.68 -19.88 -16.24
N CYS A 25 -20.21 -18.68 -15.93
CA CYS A 25 -20.09 -18.23 -14.54
C CYS A 25 -20.34 -16.73 -14.48
N ALA A 26 -21.41 -16.42 -13.76
CA ALA A 26 -21.78 -15.09 -13.31
C ALA A 26 -20.74 -14.52 -12.34
N ALA A 27 -20.86 -13.22 -12.11
CA ALA A 27 -20.03 -12.35 -11.29
C ALA A 27 -19.45 -12.99 -10.02
N ASP A 28 -18.11 -12.96 -9.88
CA ASP A 28 -17.47 -12.34 -8.72
C ASP A 28 -15.97 -12.11 -8.96
N VAL A 29 -15.39 -11.22 -8.16
CA VAL A 29 -14.12 -10.49 -8.34
C VAL A 29 -12.86 -11.36 -8.19
N MET A 30 -11.80 -10.96 -8.92
CA MET A 30 -10.37 -11.39 -8.90
C MET A 30 -9.96 -12.48 -9.91
N MET A 31 -9.24 -12.05 -10.96
CA MET A 31 -8.09 -12.71 -11.61
C MET A 31 -7.73 -11.91 -12.88
N LEU A 32 -6.76 -10.99 -12.81
CA LEU A 32 -6.18 -10.36 -14.01
C LEU A 32 -5.18 -11.34 -14.65
N LYS A 33 -5.71 -12.31 -15.42
CA LYS A 33 -4.97 -12.95 -16.51
C LYS A 33 -5.27 -12.17 -17.79
N SER A 34 -4.20 -11.69 -18.40
CA SER A 34 -4.08 -11.10 -19.75
C SER A 34 -5.32 -11.23 -20.66
N CYS A 35 -6.05 -10.12 -20.85
CA CYS A 35 -6.84 -9.91 -22.07
C CYS A 35 -6.02 -9.02 -23.00
N GLN A 36 -5.38 -9.61 -24.01
CA GLN A 36 -4.97 -8.86 -25.20
C GLN A 36 -6.23 -8.61 -26.02
N THR A 37 -6.70 -7.36 -26.06
CA THR A 37 -7.79 -6.93 -26.91
C THR A 37 -7.24 -6.34 -28.21
N ASN A 38 -7.58 -6.98 -29.33
CA ASN A 38 -7.50 -6.38 -30.65
C ASN A 38 -8.43 -5.15 -30.71
N VAL A 39 -7.86 -3.96 -30.84
CA VAL A 39 -8.62 -2.73 -31.04
C VAL A 39 -8.96 -2.60 -32.53
N SER A 40 -10.19 -2.99 -32.90
CA SER A 40 -10.83 -2.48 -34.12
C SER A 40 -11.45 -1.12 -33.82
N SER A 41 -10.99 -0.12 -34.56
CA SER A 41 -11.44 1.27 -34.52
C SER A 41 -12.88 1.37 -35.04
N ASN A 42 -13.84 1.59 -34.15
CA ASN A 42 -15.17 2.06 -34.56
C ASN A 42 -15.39 3.49 -34.06
N ILE A 43 -15.52 4.38 -35.03
CA ILE A 43 -15.83 5.80 -34.90
C ILE A 43 -17.27 5.92 -34.40
N VAL A 44 -17.47 6.50 -33.21
CA VAL A 44 -18.79 6.85 -32.69
C VAL A 44 -18.91 8.37 -32.61
N GLN A 45 -19.97 8.87 -33.23
CA GLN A 45 -20.31 10.29 -33.39
C GLN A 45 -20.72 10.95 -32.06
N PRO A 46 -20.56 12.29 -31.94
CA PRO A 46 -20.98 13.03 -30.75
C PRO A 46 -22.51 13.21 -30.70
N VAL A 47 -23.13 12.73 -29.62
CA VAL A 47 -24.55 12.97 -29.30
C VAL A 47 -24.66 14.25 -28.47
N SER A 48 -25.47 15.19 -28.95
CA SER A 48 -25.82 16.42 -28.23
C SER A 48 -26.85 16.13 -27.13
N VAL A 49 -26.52 16.45 -25.88
CA VAL A 49 -27.44 16.32 -24.74
C VAL A 49 -28.21 17.62 -24.54
N THR A 50 -29.53 17.57 -24.72
CA THR A 50 -30.45 18.69 -24.46
C THR A 50 -30.81 18.72 -22.97
N THR A 51 -30.44 19.82 -22.31
CA THR A 51 -30.77 20.10 -20.90
C THR A 51 -32.19 20.64 -20.77
N THR A 52 -33.10 19.86 -20.18
CA THR A 52 -34.43 20.34 -19.79
C THR A 52 -34.38 20.89 -18.37
N ARG A 53 -34.51 22.22 -18.25
CA ARG A 53 -34.57 22.96 -16.98
C ARG A 53 -36.02 23.04 -16.49
N THR A 54 -36.37 22.23 -15.50
CA THR A 54 -37.66 22.38 -14.79
C THR A 54 -37.51 23.45 -13.71
N GLN A 55 -38.19 24.58 -13.90
CA GLN A 55 -38.33 25.64 -12.88
C GLN A 55 -39.30 25.17 -11.79
N MET A 56 -38.85 25.17 -10.53
CA MET A 56 -39.72 25.08 -9.37
C MET A 56 -40.19 26.48 -8.91
N PRO A 57 -41.35 26.56 -8.24
CA PRO A 57 -41.92 27.82 -7.75
C PRO A 57 -41.19 28.36 -6.50
N PRO A 58 -41.31 29.67 -6.20
CA PRO A 58 -40.76 30.27 -5.00
C PRO A 58 -41.72 30.06 -3.81
N ASP A 59 -41.37 29.16 -2.90
CA ASP A 59 -42.08 29.04 -1.61
C ASP A 59 -41.58 30.07 -0.61
N THR A 60 -42.48 30.96 -0.21
CA THR A 60 -42.27 31.99 0.80
C THR A 60 -42.71 31.43 2.15
N SER A 61 -41.80 30.75 2.86
CA SER A 61 -42.03 30.35 4.26
C SER A 61 -41.18 31.22 5.19
N LYS A 62 -41.85 32.05 5.99
CA LYS A 62 -41.25 32.82 7.10
C LYS A 62 -41.00 31.87 8.27
N THR A 63 -39.75 31.43 8.42
CA THR A 63 -39.30 30.67 9.60
C THR A 63 -38.65 31.62 10.59
N SER A 64 -39.20 31.66 11.80
CA SER A 64 -38.67 32.40 12.95
C SER A 64 -37.42 31.68 13.48
N THR A 65 -36.25 32.25 13.23
CA THR A 65 -34.96 31.74 13.70
C THR A 65 -34.77 32.12 15.16
N ALA A 66 -34.94 31.15 16.07
CA ALA A 66 -34.41 31.27 17.42
C ALA A 66 -32.87 31.29 17.33
N PHE A 67 -32.24 32.34 17.86
CA PHE A 67 -30.79 32.42 18.01
C PHE A 67 -30.32 31.37 19.03
N GLN A 68 -30.00 30.16 18.55
CA GLN A 68 -29.10 29.27 19.26
C GLN A 68 -27.69 29.80 19.04
N ALA A 69 -27.00 30.14 20.13
CA ALA A 69 -25.57 30.40 20.09
C ALA A 69 -24.88 29.14 19.54
N GLU A 70 -24.31 29.25 18.33
CA GLU A 70 -23.46 28.20 17.78
C GLU A 70 -22.36 27.89 18.79
N PRO A 71 -22.14 26.60 19.12
CA PRO A 71 -20.98 26.22 19.91
C PRO A 71 -19.75 26.68 19.13
N VAL A 72 -19.01 27.62 19.71
CA VAL A 72 -17.72 28.07 19.21
C VAL A 72 -16.86 26.83 19.00
N SER A 73 -16.75 26.41 17.75
CA SER A 73 -15.92 25.29 17.36
C SER A 73 -14.49 25.76 17.50
N THR A 74 -13.92 25.52 18.67
CA THR A 74 -12.50 25.75 18.96
C THR A 74 -11.71 24.94 17.95
N THR A 75 -11.32 25.60 16.88
CA THR A 75 -10.56 25.01 15.79
C THR A 75 -9.13 24.93 16.31
N THR A 76 -8.82 23.84 17.01
CA THR A 76 -7.45 23.57 17.45
C THR A 76 -6.61 23.46 16.19
N GLN A 77 -5.82 24.51 15.92
CA GLN A 77 -4.97 24.61 14.75
C GLN A 77 -3.97 23.46 14.79
N LYS A 78 -4.29 22.39 14.08
CA LYS A 78 -3.50 21.16 14.04
C LYS A 78 -2.15 21.49 13.43
N THR A 79 -1.09 21.32 14.21
CA THR A 79 0.29 21.45 13.74
C THR A 79 0.49 20.62 12.47
N PRO A 80 1.04 21.22 11.39
CA PRO A 80 1.33 20.48 10.16
C PRO A 80 2.25 19.29 10.45
N LEU A 81 1.91 18.12 9.88
CA LEU A 81 2.77 16.94 9.98
C LEU A 81 3.97 17.12 9.06
N LYS A 82 5.19 16.96 9.60
CA LYS A 82 6.39 16.82 8.78
C LYS A 82 6.37 15.42 8.16
N VAL A 83 6.36 15.36 6.83
CA VAL A 83 6.24 14.13 6.07
C VAL A 83 7.16 14.18 4.85
N TYR A 84 7.85 13.09 4.57
CA TYR A 84 8.66 12.92 3.37
C TYR A 84 7.93 12.06 2.34
N PRO A 85 7.58 12.60 1.17
CA PRO A 85 6.86 11.87 0.14
C PRO A 85 7.77 10.88 -0.59
N CYS A 86 7.21 9.74 -0.95
CA CYS A 86 7.82 8.74 -1.80
C CYS A 86 7.29 8.88 -3.25
N ASN A 87 8.05 8.38 -4.22
CA ASN A 87 7.63 8.41 -5.61
C ASN A 87 6.42 7.48 -5.83
N LYS A 88 5.23 8.08 -5.99
CA LYS A 88 3.96 7.36 -6.18
C LYS A 88 4.00 6.40 -7.36
N TYR A 89 4.43 6.87 -8.53
CA TYR A 89 4.42 6.05 -9.75
C TYR A 89 5.32 4.83 -9.60
N GLN A 90 6.54 5.03 -9.12
CA GLN A 90 7.48 3.93 -8.90
C GLN A 90 6.97 2.96 -7.85
N SER A 91 6.37 3.45 -6.75
CA SER A 91 5.78 2.60 -5.70
C SER A 91 4.69 1.67 -6.25
N ILE A 92 3.81 2.18 -7.10
CA ILE A 92 2.76 1.37 -7.74
C ILE A 92 3.38 0.39 -8.74
N ASN A 93 4.34 0.86 -9.55
CA ASN A 93 4.97 0.04 -10.59
C ASN A 93 5.71 -1.18 -10.01
N ILE A 94 6.44 -1.02 -8.90
CA ILE A 94 7.17 -2.14 -8.28
C ILE A 94 6.25 -3.20 -7.68
N VAL A 95 5.08 -2.79 -7.16
CA VAL A 95 4.08 -3.72 -6.62
C VAL A 95 3.40 -4.46 -7.78
N ALA A 96 3.04 -3.75 -8.85
CA ALA A 96 2.39 -4.35 -10.01
C ALA A 96 3.27 -5.38 -10.76
N HIS A 97 4.59 -5.21 -10.70
CA HIS A 97 5.55 -6.11 -11.36
C HIS A 97 6.35 -6.97 -10.38
N GLU A 98 5.96 -7.02 -9.11
CA GLU A 98 6.63 -7.80 -8.06
C GLU A 98 8.17 -7.61 -8.05
N SER A 99 8.61 -6.38 -8.31
CA SER A 99 10.02 -6.07 -8.56
C SER A 99 10.73 -5.67 -7.28
N SER A 100 11.44 -6.60 -6.67
CA SER A 100 12.26 -6.37 -5.47
C SER A 100 13.27 -5.23 -5.67
N ILE A 101 13.30 -4.31 -4.71
CA ILE A 101 14.27 -3.22 -4.68
C ILE A 101 15.51 -3.68 -3.93
N VAL A 102 16.67 -3.57 -4.57
CA VAL A 102 17.97 -3.72 -3.91
C VAL A 102 18.60 -2.35 -3.71
N ASN A 103 19.11 -2.07 -2.51
CA ASN A 103 19.82 -0.82 -2.24
C ASN A 103 21.08 -1.06 -1.43
N LYS A 104 22.23 -0.54 -1.89
CA LYS A 104 23.49 -0.69 -1.16
C LYS A 104 23.50 -0.06 0.25
N ARG A 105 22.60 0.88 0.53
CA ARG A 105 22.50 1.53 1.86
C ARG A 105 21.58 0.79 2.82
N ALA A 106 20.83 -0.19 2.34
CA ALA A 106 19.99 -1.03 3.18
C ALA A 106 20.81 -2.08 3.93
N GLY A 107 20.23 -2.57 5.03
CA GLY A 107 20.77 -3.72 5.74
C GLY A 107 20.78 -4.97 4.87
N SER A 108 21.72 -5.88 5.17
CA SER A 108 21.82 -7.16 4.49
C SER A 108 20.80 -8.15 5.03
N CYS A 109 20.16 -8.88 4.13
CA CYS A 109 19.47 -10.12 4.43
C CYS A 109 20.47 -11.26 4.66
N SER A 110 20.02 -12.41 5.16
CA SER A 110 20.88 -13.56 5.50
C SER A 110 21.77 -14.07 4.37
N ARG A 111 21.39 -13.81 3.10
CA ARG A 111 22.15 -14.16 1.89
C ARG A 111 23.00 -13.03 1.32
N GLN A 112 23.24 -11.97 2.09
CA GLN A 112 23.93 -10.73 1.67
C GLN A 112 23.18 -9.87 0.65
N ASP A 113 22.00 -10.31 0.19
CA ASP A 113 21.09 -9.49 -0.60
C ASP A 113 20.68 -8.25 0.19
N ARG A 114 20.65 -7.08 -0.47
CA ARG A 114 20.29 -5.81 0.16
C ARG A 114 18.88 -5.35 -0.23
N ASN A 115 17.96 -6.31 -0.18
CA ASN A 115 16.53 -6.17 -0.44
C ASN A 115 15.68 -6.21 0.84
N ASN A 116 16.26 -5.83 1.98
CA ASN A 116 15.49 -5.72 3.22
C ASN A 116 14.36 -4.66 3.09
N PRO A 117 13.45 -4.55 4.08
CA PRO A 117 12.38 -3.55 4.09
C PRO A 117 12.87 -2.11 3.80
N ASP A 118 14.01 -1.73 4.38
CA ASP A 118 14.55 -0.37 4.27
C ASP A 118 14.95 0.02 2.85
N ALA A 119 15.36 -0.95 2.03
CA ALA A 119 15.77 -0.68 0.65
C ALA A 119 14.66 0.03 -0.15
N LEU A 120 13.40 -0.33 0.12
CA LEU A 120 12.22 0.27 -0.48
C LEU A 120 12.12 1.76 -0.15
N VAL A 121 12.20 2.11 1.14
CA VAL A 121 12.08 3.48 1.63
C VAL A 121 13.28 4.34 1.21
N ILE A 122 14.49 3.80 1.35
CA ILE A 122 15.75 4.44 0.93
C ILE A 122 15.73 4.78 -0.56
N ARG A 123 15.16 3.89 -1.40
CA ARG A 123 15.11 4.09 -2.84
C ARG A 123 13.97 5.03 -3.26
N LEU A 124 12.75 4.75 -2.82
CA LEU A 124 11.55 5.42 -3.34
C LEU A 124 11.23 6.73 -2.65
N CYS A 125 11.65 6.90 -1.40
CA CYS A 125 11.46 8.13 -0.62
C CYS A 125 12.76 8.94 -0.53
N THR A 126 13.82 8.51 -1.24
CA THR A 126 15.16 9.12 -1.20
C THR A 126 15.74 9.22 0.22
N ALA A 127 15.31 8.34 1.12
CA ALA A 127 15.75 8.40 2.51
C ALA A 127 17.28 8.17 2.62
N PRO A 128 17.93 8.80 3.62
CA PRO A 128 19.33 8.55 3.95
C PRO A 128 19.48 7.18 4.63
N ASN A 129 20.68 6.91 5.15
CA ASN A 129 20.94 5.67 5.86
C ASN A 129 20.04 5.55 7.11
N VAL A 130 19.68 4.32 7.45
CA VAL A 130 18.78 3.98 8.56
C VAL A 130 19.22 4.59 9.89
N THR A 131 20.53 4.78 10.11
CA THR A 131 21.09 5.39 11.33
C THR A 131 20.75 6.86 11.51
N THR A 132 20.27 7.55 10.46
CA THR A 132 19.86 8.96 10.50
C THR A 132 18.35 9.15 10.55
N TRP A 133 17.61 8.04 10.60
CA TRP A 133 16.16 8.09 10.66
C TRP A 133 15.68 8.54 12.03
N ILE A 134 14.74 9.48 12.01
CA ILE A 134 14.16 10.12 13.18
C ILE A 134 12.70 9.69 13.27
N LYS A 135 12.30 9.31 14.47
CA LYS A 135 10.91 9.01 14.81
C LYS A 135 10.02 10.24 14.66
N GLY A 136 8.99 10.16 13.83
CA GLY A 136 7.98 11.19 13.67
C GLY A 136 6.72 10.95 14.50
N ALA A 137 5.60 11.49 14.02
CA ALA A 137 4.30 11.27 14.65
C ALA A 137 3.85 9.81 14.48
N LYS A 138 3.10 9.30 15.46
CA LYS A 138 2.57 7.93 15.46
C LYS A 138 1.55 7.76 14.34
N VAL A 139 1.64 6.67 13.57
CA VAL A 139 0.76 6.50 12.39
C VAL A 139 -0.71 6.41 12.79
N LEU A 140 -1.04 5.63 13.82
CA LEU A 140 -2.42 5.46 14.27
C LEU A 140 -3.11 6.77 14.70
N ASP A 141 -2.41 7.65 15.40
CA ASP A 141 -3.00 8.89 15.94
C ASP A 141 -3.23 9.95 14.85
N TYR A 142 -2.57 9.78 13.69
CA TYR A 142 -2.53 10.76 12.61
C TYR A 142 -3.01 10.17 11.28
N CYS A 143 -3.52 8.94 11.25
CA CYS A 143 -3.69 8.15 10.03
C CYS A 143 -4.39 8.95 8.90
N ASP A 144 -5.55 9.54 9.18
CA ASP A 144 -6.35 10.27 8.17
C ASP A 144 -5.69 11.56 7.65
N ARG A 145 -4.58 11.98 8.27
CA ARG A 145 -3.81 13.17 7.90
C ARG A 145 -2.49 12.84 7.24
N ILE A 146 -2.08 11.58 7.22
CA ILE A 146 -0.83 11.16 6.58
C ILE A 146 -1.09 11.11 5.08
N PRO A 147 -0.36 11.88 4.26
CA PRO A 147 -0.46 11.77 2.81
C PRO A 147 -0.17 10.34 2.35
N LEU A 148 -0.90 9.86 1.35
CA LEU A 148 -0.55 8.60 0.70
C LEU A 148 0.88 8.67 0.16
N PHE A 149 1.55 7.52 0.15
CA PHE A 149 2.94 7.38 -0.25
C PHE A 149 3.93 8.11 0.66
N SER A 150 3.65 8.15 1.96
CA SER A 150 4.59 8.66 2.97
C SER A 150 5.47 7.55 3.54
N ALA A 151 6.72 7.86 3.87
CA ALA A 151 7.59 6.89 4.52
C ALA A 151 7.15 6.62 5.98
N VAL A 152 7.08 5.35 6.36
CA VAL A 152 6.76 4.91 7.73
C VAL A 152 7.70 3.78 8.15
N ALA A 153 7.98 3.67 9.44
CA ALA A 153 8.81 2.58 9.96
C ALA A 153 8.48 2.27 11.43
N THR A 154 8.93 1.11 11.88
CA THR A 154 8.87 0.73 13.29
C THR A 154 10.00 1.37 14.10
N PHE A 155 9.70 1.84 15.31
CA PHE A 155 10.68 2.45 16.22
C PHE A 155 10.56 1.92 17.64
N VAL A 156 11.68 1.46 18.22
CA VAL A 156 11.83 1.20 19.65
C VAL A 156 12.51 2.41 20.27
N ASN A 157 11.87 3.02 21.27
CA ASN A 157 12.27 4.33 21.78
C ASN A 157 12.36 5.33 20.61
N ASP A 158 13.50 6.00 20.41
CA ASP A 158 13.72 6.95 19.33
C ASP A 158 14.60 6.41 18.18
N HIS A 159 14.83 5.09 18.16
CA HIS A 159 15.66 4.44 17.15
C HIS A 159 14.84 3.49 16.28
N HIS A 160 15.17 3.44 14.99
CA HIS A 160 14.60 2.43 14.10
C HIS A 160 14.94 1.03 14.62
N TYR A 161 13.93 0.16 14.72
CA TYR A 161 14.10 -1.16 15.29
C TYR A 161 14.93 -2.06 14.36
N THR A 162 16.00 -2.68 14.89
CA THR A 162 16.79 -3.66 14.13
C THR A 162 15.95 -4.89 13.84
N GLY A 163 15.76 -5.22 12.56
CA GLY A 163 14.80 -6.27 12.14
C GLY A 163 13.35 -5.76 12.02
N GLY A 164 13.17 -4.45 12.23
CA GLY A 164 11.95 -3.72 12.04
C GLY A 164 11.48 -3.67 10.60
N TYR A 165 10.18 -3.41 10.42
CA TYR A 165 9.61 -3.12 9.12
C TYR A 165 9.63 -1.62 8.85
N SER A 166 9.94 -1.29 7.61
CA SER A 166 9.81 0.05 7.04
C SER A 166 9.16 -0.06 5.68
N GLY A 167 8.36 0.94 5.33
CA GLY A 167 7.53 0.87 4.14
C GLY A 167 6.91 2.20 3.76
N ILE A 168 5.99 2.13 2.81
CA ILE A 168 5.33 3.29 2.24
C ILE A 168 3.85 3.22 2.60
N PHE A 169 3.36 4.23 3.31
CA PHE A 169 1.97 4.33 3.74
C PHE A 169 1.00 4.34 2.54
N ALA A 170 0.03 3.44 2.57
CA ALA A 170 -0.92 3.20 1.48
C ALA A 170 -2.38 3.48 1.88
N GLY A 171 -2.65 3.82 3.13
CA GLY A 171 -3.96 4.27 3.59
C GLY A 171 -4.36 3.74 4.96
N CYS A 172 -5.48 4.24 5.47
CA CYS A 172 -6.01 3.86 6.78
C CYS A 172 -6.96 2.67 6.72
N LEU A 173 -7.06 1.98 7.85
CA LEU A 173 -8.06 0.98 8.15
C LEU A 173 -8.75 1.37 9.46
N ARG A 174 -9.92 0.79 9.73
CA ARG A 174 -10.67 1.07 10.97
C ARG A 174 -9.86 0.75 12.24
N ASN A 175 -9.03 -0.28 12.19
CA ASN A 175 -8.22 -0.78 13.30
C ASN A 175 -6.73 -0.86 12.94
N GLY A 176 -6.25 0.00 12.03
CA GLY A 176 -4.88 -0.13 11.52
C GLY A 176 -4.60 0.74 10.31
N PHE A 177 -3.67 0.30 9.49
CA PHE A 177 -3.32 0.96 8.23
C PHE A 177 -2.71 -0.04 7.24
N LYS A 178 -2.52 0.40 6.00
CA LYS A 178 -1.87 -0.35 4.93
C LYS A 178 -0.50 0.24 4.64
N ILE A 179 0.48 -0.62 4.38
CA ILE A 179 1.78 -0.21 3.87
C ILE A 179 2.18 -1.04 2.66
N ILE A 180 2.91 -0.44 1.73
CA ILE A 180 3.71 -1.17 0.76
C ILE A 180 5.02 -1.55 1.46
N LEU A 181 5.29 -2.84 1.51
CA LEU A 181 6.45 -3.44 2.15
C LEU A 181 7.05 -4.47 1.21
N GLN A 182 8.38 -4.60 1.23
CA GLN A 182 9.06 -5.83 0.80
C GLN A 182 9.76 -6.45 2.00
N THR A 183 10.00 -7.75 1.96
CA THR A 183 10.84 -8.41 2.96
C THR A 183 12.04 -9.05 2.27
N CYS A 184 12.98 -9.60 3.05
CA CYS A 184 14.10 -10.34 2.50
C CYS A 184 13.68 -11.50 1.58
N GLN A 185 12.46 -12.04 1.76
CA GLN A 185 11.97 -13.23 1.07
C GLN A 185 10.86 -12.93 0.05
N ASN A 186 10.17 -11.79 0.21
CA ASN A 186 8.99 -11.46 -0.57
C ASN A 186 9.16 -10.15 -1.33
N ALA A 187 8.69 -10.14 -2.57
CA ALA A 187 8.59 -8.94 -3.39
C ALA A 187 7.68 -7.87 -2.74
N PRO A 188 7.80 -6.60 -3.17
CA PRO A 188 6.95 -5.53 -2.69
C PRO A 188 5.46 -5.84 -2.87
N SER A 189 4.70 -5.75 -1.78
CA SER A 189 3.26 -5.96 -1.75
C SER A 189 2.59 -5.02 -0.75
N VAL A 190 1.27 -4.84 -0.88
CA VAL A 190 0.49 -4.11 0.11
C VAL A 190 0.11 -5.07 1.23
N ILE A 191 0.51 -4.75 2.45
CA ILE A 191 0.15 -5.50 3.65
C ILE A 191 -0.70 -4.65 4.59
N HIS A 192 -1.49 -5.33 5.43
CA HIS A 192 -2.31 -4.70 6.46
C HIS A 192 -1.61 -4.82 7.82
N ILE A 193 -1.42 -3.69 8.49
CA ILE A 193 -0.94 -3.63 9.87
C ILE A 193 -2.14 -3.29 10.73
N THR A 194 -2.67 -4.29 11.44
CA THR A 194 -3.91 -4.17 12.21
C THR A 194 -3.68 -4.47 13.68
N LEU A 195 -4.42 -3.80 14.54
CA LEU A 195 -4.48 -4.13 15.96
C LEU A 195 -5.06 -5.54 16.06
N ASP A 196 -4.20 -6.50 16.39
CA ASP A 196 -4.66 -7.83 16.78
C ASP A 196 -4.95 -7.80 18.29
N THR A 197 -6.14 -8.28 18.65
CA THR A 197 -6.58 -8.37 20.05
C THR A 197 -6.06 -9.64 20.73
N MET A 198 -5.36 -10.52 20.00
CA MET A 198 -4.80 -11.76 20.55
C MET A 198 -3.38 -11.54 21.10
N ASN A 199 -3.11 -12.13 22.28
CA ASN A 199 -1.95 -11.86 23.16
C ASN A 199 -0.55 -12.18 22.60
N ASN A 200 -0.36 -12.37 21.30
CA ASN A 200 0.93 -12.69 20.70
C ASN A 200 1.13 -11.93 19.38
N VAL A 201 1.24 -10.60 19.48
CA VAL A 201 1.45 -9.72 18.32
C VAL A 201 2.96 -9.60 18.09
N ASP A 202 3.43 -9.97 16.90
CA ASP A 202 4.80 -9.68 16.47
C ASP A 202 4.98 -8.16 16.42
N TYR A 203 6.09 -7.67 16.97
CA TYR A 203 6.46 -6.26 17.00
C TYR A 203 6.34 -5.60 15.61
N ASN A 204 6.69 -6.33 14.56
CA ASN A 204 6.62 -5.87 13.17
C ASN A 204 5.20 -5.77 12.62
N THR A 205 4.24 -6.46 13.23
CA THR A 205 2.84 -6.48 12.80
C THR A 205 1.93 -5.65 13.70
N ASP A 206 2.44 -5.18 14.84
CA ASP A 206 1.69 -4.32 15.74
C ASP A 206 1.71 -2.86 15.26
N PRO A 207 0.55 -2.27 14.90
CA PRO A 207 0.48 -0.91 14.41
C PRO A 207 0.90 0.15 15.44
N VAL A 208 0.95 -0.17 16.74
CA VAL A 208 1.38 0.79 17.77
C VAL A 208 2.86 1.15 17.66
N ASN A 209 3.65 0.32 16.97
CA ASN A 209 5.10 0.51 16.83
C ASN A 209 5.48 1.38 15.63
N TYR A 210 4.51 1.82 14.82
CA TYR A 210 4.77 2.54 13.58
C TYR A 210 4.64 4.05 13.71
N TYR A 211 5.62 4.73 13.15
CA TYR A 211 5.73 6.18 13.13
C TYR A 211 6.04 6.67 11.71
N ILE A 212 5.63 7.90 11.41
CA ILE A 212 6.08 8.62 10.22
C ILE A 212 7.59 8.72 10.28
N LEU A 213 8.25 8.41 9.17
CA LEU A 213 9.69 8.46 9.08
C LEU A 213 10.16 9.88 8.74
N ASN A 214 11.06 10.41 9.56
CA ASN A 214 11.75 11.68 9.32
C ASN A 214 13.26 11.48 9.18
N TRP A 215 13.94 12.47 8.62
CA TRP A 215 15.40 12.63 8.61
C TRP A 215 15.76 14.10 8.36
#